data_AF-A0A977NMU7-F1
#
_entry.id   AF-A0A977NMU7-F1
#
_cell.length_a   1.000
_cell.length_b   1.000
_cell.length_c   1.000
_cell.angle_alpha   90.00
_cell.angle_beta   90.00
_cell.angle_gamma   90.00
#
_symmetry.space_group_name_H-M   'P 1'
#
loop_
_entity.id
_entity.type
_entity.pdbx_description
1 polymer ?
#
loop_
_entity_poly.entity_id
_entity_poly.type
_entity_poly.pdbx_seq_one_letter_code
_entity_poly.pdbx_strand_id
1 'polypeptide(L)' 'MEREALTQESLYERLESFGVNVSIIKKMNPSLEDLLEFTGKLQELMKNPAET' A
#
# COMPACT_ATOMS: atom_id res chain seq x y z
N MET A 1 1.57 13.99 -20.11
CA MET A 1 1.45 13.68 -18.67
C MET A 1 1.94 12.28 -18.49
N GLU A 2 3.20 12.13 -18.11
CA GLU A 2 3.76 10.85 -17.69
C GLU A 2 2.95 10.45 -16.45
N ARG A 3 2.13 9.40 -16.58
CA ARG A 3 1.50 8.79 -15.41
C ARG A 3 2.65 8.15 -14.66
N GLU A 4 3.09 8.76 -13.56
CA GLU A 4 4.06 8.15 -12.66
C GLU A 4 3.61 6.72 -12.40
N ALA A 5 4.33 5.76 -12.97
CA ALA A 5 4.00 4.36 -12.80
C ALA A 5 4.25 4.04 -11.33
N LEU A 6 3.20 3.71 -10.58
CA LEU A 6 3.32 3.26 -9.19
C LEU A 6 4.20 2.02 -9.17
N THR A 7 5.43 2.18 -8.68
CA THR A 7 6.38 1.07 -8.52
C THR A 7 6.08 0.31 -7.23
N GLN A 8 6.56 -0.94 -7.13
CA GLN A 8 6.47 -1.68 -5.88
C GLN A 8 7.16 -0.93 -4.72
N GLU A 9 8.26 -0.23 -5.00
CA GLU A 9 8.98 0.57 -4.00
C GLU A 9 8.09 1.70 -3.45
N SER A 10 7.46 2.46 -4.33
CA SER A 10 6.55 3.54 -3.94
C SER A 10 5.33 3.03 -3.14
N LEU A 11 4.86 1.81 -3.42
CA LEU A 11 3.80 1.17 -2.64
C LEU A 11 4.29 0.75 -1.26
N TYR A 12 5.51 0.24 -1.13
CA TYR A 12 6.11 -0.06 0.17
C TYR A 12 6.29 1.20 1.02
N GLU A 13 6.83 2.28 0.47
CA GLU A 13 6.96 3.57 1.18
C GLU A 13 5.60 4.06 1.71
N ARG A 14 4.54 3.87 0.90
CA ARG A 14 3.18 4.23 1.28
C ARG A 14 2.64 3.37 2.42
N LEU A 15 2.92 2.07 2.40
CA LEU A 15 2.57 1.15 3.50
C LEU A 15 3.30 1.51 4.79
N GLU A 16 4.59 1.87 4.71
CA GLU A 16 5.36 2.34 5.87
C GLU A 16 4.77 3.62 6.48
N SER A 17 4.28 4.54 5.64
CA SER A 17 3.56 5.75 6.08
C SER A 17 2.29 5.44 6.87
N PHE A 18 1.63 4.30 6.60
CA PHE A 18 0.50 3.81 7.40
C PHE A 18 0.92 3.04 8.66
N GLY A 19 2.23 2.93 8.95
CA GLY A 19 2.76 2.17 10.08
C GLY A 19 2.84 0.65 9.84
N VAL A 20 2.70 0.20 8.59
CA VAL A 20 2.78 -1.22 8.24
C VAL A 20 4.24 -1.67 8.14
N ASN A 21 4.57 -2.79 8.78
CA ASN A 21 5.90 -3.40 8.65
C ASN A 21 6.08 -4.08 7.28
N VAL A 22 6.66 -3.36 6.32
CA VAL A 22 6.88 -3.86 4.97
C VAL A 22 7.92 -4.98 4.88
N SER A 23 8.74 -5.20 5.91
CA SER A 23 9.73 -6.29 5.88
C SER A 23 9.07 -7.67 5.90
N ILE A 24 7.91 -7.79 6.56
CA ILE A 24 7.11 -9.02 6.54
C ILE A 24 6.44 -9.18 5.16
N ILE A 25 5.94 -8.09 4.60
CA ILE A 25 5.28 -8.09 3.29
C ILE A 25 6.26 -8.46 2.18
N LYS A 26 7.47 -7.88 2.17
CA LYS A 26 8.53 -8.23 1.21
C LYS A 26 8.89 -9.71 1.23
N LYS A 27 8.88 -10.34 2.41
CA LYS A 27 9.14 -11.80 2.55
C LYS A 27 8.03 -12.67 1.96
N MET A 28 6.80 -12.17 1.89
CA MET A 28 5.67 -12.85 1.24
C MET A 28 5.73 -12.76 -0.28
N ASN A 29 6.64 -11.95 -0.84
CA ASN A 29 6.83 -11.73 -2.27
C ASN A 29 5.52 -11.47 -3.05
N PRO A 30 4.71 -10.48 -2.62
CA PRO A 30 3.43 -10.17 -3.25
C PRO A 30 3.62 -9.63 -4.67
N SER A 31 2.60 -9.83 -5.51
CA SER A 31 2.56 -9.20 -6.82
C SER A 31 2.33 -7.70 -6.71
N LEU A 32 2.54 -6.97 -7.81
CA LEU A 32 2.24 -5.54 -7.86
C LEU A 32 0.74 -5.28 -7.66
N GLU A 33 -0.13 -6.15 -8.19
CA GLU A 33 -1.59 -6.05 -8.00
C GLU A 33 -1.98 -6.21 -6.53
N ASP A 34 -1.40 -7.18 -5.81
CA ASP A 34 -1.66 -7.37 -4.38
C ASP A 34 -1.31 -6.12 -3.56
N LEU A 35 -0.17 -5.49 -3.88
CA LEU A 35 0.28 -4.26 -3.22
C LEU A 35 -0.64 -3.08 -3.53
N LEU A 36 -1.10 -2.96 -4.78
CA LEU A 36 -2.04 -1.92 -5.21
C LEU A 36 -3.39 -2.06 -4.49
N GLU A 37 -3.93 -3.27 -4.41
CA GLU A 37 -5.20 -3.52 -3.71
C GLU A 37 -5.07 -3.23 -2.22
N PHE A 38 -4.01 -3.73 -1.58
CA PHE A 38 -3.81 -3.56 -0.14
C PHE A 38 -3.62 -2.09 0.26
N THR A 39 -2.78 -1.35 -0.49
CA THR A 39 -2.60 0.10 -0.26
C THR A 39 -3.88 0.89 -0.51
N GLY A 40 -4.69 0.51 -1.51
CA GLY A 40 -5.99 1.10 -1.79
C GLY A 40 -6.95 0.97 -0.62
N LYS A 41 -7.12 -0.26 -0.11
CA LYS A 41 -7.98 -0.56 1.05
C LYS A 41 -7.55 0.21 2.30
N LEU A 42 -6.25 0.24 2.59
CA LEU A 42 -5.74 1.03 3.72
C LEU A 42 -6.05 2.52 3.56
N GLN A 43 -5.88 3.07 2.36
CA GLN A 43 -6.21 4.46 2.11
C GLN A 43 -7.72 4.76 2.31
N GLU A 44 -8.61 3.85 1.91
CA GLU A 44 -10.05 4.00 2.14
C GLU A 44 -10.40 3.98 3.63
N LEU A 45 -9.82 3.03 4.39
CA LEU A 45 -10.00 2.94 5.84
C LEU A 45 -9.50 4.21 6.56
N MET A 46 -8.36 4.76 6.14
CA MET A 46 -7.80 5.98 6.72
C MET A 46 -8.60 7.25 6.36
N LYS A 47 -9.42 7.22 5.30
CA LYS A 47 -10.28 8.34 4.89
C LYS A 47 -11.62 8.37 5.63
N ASN A 48 -12.12 7.21 6.07
CA ASN A 48 -13.38 7.10 6.82
C ASN A 48 -13.13 6.52 8.23
N PRO A 49 -12.77 7.36 9.22
CA PRO A 49 -12.57 6.90 10.61
C PRO A 49 -13.87 6.60 11.37
N ALA A 50 -15.03 6.50 10.70
CA ALA A 50 -16.34 6.42 11.33
C ALA A 50 -17.19 5.31 10.72
N GLU A 51 -16.89 4.05 11.05
CA GLU A 51 -17.83 2.92 11.06
C GLU A 51 -17.14 1.72 11.74
N THR A 52 -16.87 1.82 13.04
CA THR A 52 -16.53 0.64 13.89
C THR A 52 -16.95 0.89 15.32
#